data_AF-A0A0R1M621-F1
#
_entry.id   AF-A0A0R1M621-F1
#
_cell.length_a   1.000
_cell.length_b   1.000
_cell.length_c   1.000
_cell.angle_alpha   90.00
_cell.angle_beta   90.00
_cell.angle_gamma   90.00
#
_symmetry.space_group_name_H-M   'P 1'
#
loop_
_entity.id
_entity.type
_entity.pdbx_description
1 polymer ?
#
loop_
_entity_poly.entity_id
_entity_poly.type
_entity_poly.pdbx_seq_one_letter_code
_entity_poly.pdbx_strand_id
1 'polypeptide(L)'
;MIKINKKEVSEEYLVQKASTLTGLQQELKVAVDYLSVINYLAVNKDSFATSYFIENGSLNNLIDSLENLDKALEQLSCDLCPDM
;
A
#
# COMPACT_ATOMS: atom_id res chain seq x y z
N MET A 1 -7.15 -28.73 -9.51
CA MET A 1 -8.24 -27.82 -9.09
C MET A 1 -7.75 -27.09 -7.86
N ILE A 2 -7.61 -25.77 -7.96
CA ILE A 2 -7.04 -24.95 -6.87
C ILE A 2 -8.16 -24.63 -5.89
N LYS A 3 -7.91 -24.81 -4.60
CA LYS A 3 -8.88 -24.56 -3.54
C LYS A 3 -8.31 -23.55 -2.55
N ILE A 4 -9.09 -22.53 -2.23
CA ILE A 4 -8.81 -21.55 -1.17
C ILE A 4 -10.04 -21.52 -0.27
N ASN A 5 -9.86 -21.59 1.05
CA ASN A 5 -10.97 -21.67 2.01
C ASN A 5 -12.05 -22.69 1.61
N LYS A 6 -11.60 -23.92 1.27
CA LYS A 6 -12.43 -25.04 0.77
C LYS A 6 -13.31 -24.76 -0.46
N LYS A 7 -13.20 -23.57 -1.06
CA LYS A 7 -13.88 -23.16 -2.30
C LYS A 7 -12.95 -23.36 -3.48
N GLU A 8 -13.52 -23.89 -4.55
CA GLU A 8 -12.81 -23.98 -5.83
C GLU A 8 -12.69 -22.59 -6.43
N VAL A 9 -11.46 -22.22 -6.79
CA VAL A 9 -11.15 -20.93 -7.40
C VAL A 9 -10.63 -21.15 -8.81
N SER A 10 -10.98 -20.23 -9.71
CA SER A 10 -10.48 -20.23 -11.08
C SER A 10 -9.07 -19.65 -11.14
N GLU A 11 -8.35 -19.97 -12.22
CA GLU A 11 -7.07 -19.32 -12.52
C GLU A 11 -7.25 -17.81 -12.72
N GLU A 12 -8.33 -17.39 -13.38
CA GLU A 12 -8.68 -15.98 -13.56
C GLU A 12 -8.84 -15.22 -12.24
N TYR A 13 -9.45 -15.84 -11.23
CA TYR A 13 -9.55 -15.27 -9.88
C TYR A 13 -8.15 -15.03 -9.28
N LEU A 14 -7.25 -16.00 -9.40
CA LEU A 14 -5.88 -15.88 -8.87
C LEU A 14 -5.07 -14.81 -9.61
N VAL A 15 -5.21 -14.72 -10.94
CA VAL A 15 -4.60 -13.65 -11.74
C VAL A 15 -5.10 -12.28 -11.30
N GLN A 16 -6.40 -12.15 -11.04
CA GLN A 16 -6.97 -10.90 -10.53
C GLN A 16 -6.35 -10.52 -9.17
N LYS A 17 -6.24 -11.46 -8.23
CA LYS A 17 -5.60 -11.22 -6.92
C LYS A 17 -4.12 -10.85 -7.06
N ALA A 18 -3.38 -11.51 -7.94
CA ALA A 18 -1.98 -11.17 -8.22
C ALA A 18 -1.84 -9.76 -8.82
N SER A 19 -2.77 -9.36 -9.70
CA SER A 19 -2.81 -7.99 -10.23
C SER A 19 -3.10 -6.97 -9.14
N THR A 20 -4.03 -7.25 -8.23
CA THR A 20 -4.30 -6.39 -7.07
C THR A 20 -3.05 -6.23 -6.20
N LEU A 21 -2.36 -7.34 -5.87
CA LEU A 21 -1.13 -7.30 -5.09
C LEU A 21 -0.03 -6.45 -5.76
N THR A 22 0.10 -6.54 -7.08
CA THR A 22 1.05 -5.73 -7.85
C THR A 22 0.69 -4.24 -7.78
N GLY A 23 -0.59 -3.89 -7.82
CA GLY A 23 -1.06 -2.52 -7.63
C GLY A 23 -0.71 -1.98 -6.24
N LEU A 24 -0.99 -2.75 -5.19
CA LEU A 24 -0.64 -2.37 -3.81
C LEU A 24 0.87 -2.20 -3.62
N GLN A 25 1.68 -3.02 -4.29
CA GLN A 25 3.15 -2.85 -4.27
C GLN A 25 3.57 -1.49 -4.87
N GLN A 26 2.89 -1.01 -5.91
CA GLN A 26 3.18 0.30 -6.51
C GLN A 26 2.78 1.44 -5.57
N GLU A 27 1.63 1.34 -4.91
CA GLU A 27 1.20 2.32 -3.90
C GLU A 27 2.19 2.40 -2.74
N LEU A 28 2.68 1.25 -2.25
CA LEU A 28 3.71 1.22 -1.21
C LEU A 28 5.00 1.92 -1.64
N LYS A 29 5.44 1.74 -2.89
CA LYS A 29 6.63 2.42 -3.42
C LYS A 29 6.47 3.94 -3.37
N VAL A 30 5.30 4.44 -3.77
CA VAL A 30 5.00 5.88 -3.70
C VAL A 30 5.07 6.35 -2.24
N ALA A 31 4.49 5.61 -1.29
CA ALA A 31 4.57 5.96 0.12
C ALA A 31 6.03 6.02 0.64
N VAL A 32 6.86 5.06 0.22
CA VAL A 32 8.31 5.05 0.54
C VAL A 32 9.03 6.25 -0.06
N ASP A 33 8.70 6.65 -1.29
CA ASP A 33 9.28 7.83 -1.93
C ASP A 33 8.91 9.11 -1.17
N TYR A 34 7.65 9.25 -0.75
CA TYR A 34 7.19 10.36 0.10
C TYR A 34 7.97 10.43 1.42
N LEU A 35 8.14 9.31 2.11
CA LEU A 35 8.93 9.23 3.34
C LEU A 35 10.41 9.56 3.11
N SER A 36 10.96 9.18 1.96
CA SER A 36 12.34 9.49 1.59
C SER A 36 12.55 10.98 1.38
N VAL A 37 11.58 11.68 0.78
CA VAL A 37 11.59 13.15 0.66
C VAL A 37 11.56 13.80 2.04
N ILE A 38 10.65 13.37 2.93
CA ILE A 38 10.59 13.89 4.30
C ILE A 38 11.92 13.71 5.02
N ASN A 39 12.51 12.52 4.92
CA ASN A 39 13.81 12.22 5.54
C ASN A 39 14.93 13.11 4.97
N TYR A 40 14.96 13.31 3.65
CA TYR A 40 15.91 14.22 3.02
C TYR A 40 15.78 15.66 3.54
N LEU A 41 14.55 16.17 3.63
CA LEU A 41 14.29 17.53 4.15
C LEU A 41 14.73 17.67 5.60
N ALA A 42 14.44 16.66 6.43
CA ALA A 42 14.84 16.63 7.83
C ALA A 42 16.37 16.60 8.01
N VAL A 43 17.09 15.78 7.23
CA VAL A 43 18.56 15.68 7.28
C VAL A 43 19.22 16.99 6.86
N ASN A 44 18.71 17.65 5.83
CA ASN A 44 19.24 18.92 5.34
C ASN A 44 18.79 20.14 6.16
N LYS A 45 17.93 19.94 7.17
CA LYS A 45 17.38 20.99 8.04
C LYS A 45 16.67 22.10 7.25
N ASP A 46 16.03 21.75 6.13
CA ASP A 46 15.27 22.71 5.34
C ASP A 46 13.89 22.92 5.97
N SER A 47 13.81 23.89 6.88
CA SER A 47 12.59 24.19 7.64
C SER A 47 11.47 24.73 6.75
N PHE A 48 11.80 25.48 5.69
CA PHE A 48 10.78 26.04 4.79
C PHE A 48 10.10 24.92 4.00
N ALA A 49 10.90 24.06 3.35
CA ALA A 49 10.36 22.95 2.57
C ALA A 49 9.61 21.95 3.45
N THR A 50 10.11 21.69 4.67
CA THR A 50 9.42 20.83 5.64
C THR A 50 8.06 21.41 6.04
N SER A 51 7.99 22.69 6.41
CA SER A 51 6.73 23.35 6.77
C SER A 51 5.75 23.35 5.60
N TYR A 52 6.21 23.70 4.39
CA TYR A 52 5.37 23.69 3.19
C TYR A 52 4.81 22.29 2.89
N PHE A 53 5.62 21.25 3.05
CA PHE A 53 5.21 19.86 2.84
C PHE A 53 4.17 19.39 3.87
N ILE A 54 4.26 19.85 5.11
CA ILE A 54 3.26 19.55 6.14
C ILE A 54 1.97 20.32 5.87
N GLU A 55 2.07 21.62 5.59
CA GLU A 55 0.94 22.54 5.41
C GLU A 55 0.11 22.22 4.17
N ASN A 56 0.72 21.71 3.11
CA ASN A 56 0.00 21.36 1.88
C ASN A 56 -0.79 20.03 1.97
N GLY A 57 -0.77 19.36 3.13
CA GLY A 57 -1.50 18.10 3.36
C GLY A 57 -0.83 16.85 2.80
N SER A 58 0.44 16.91 2.36
CA SER A 58 1.15 15.73 1.83
C SER A 58 1.23 14.59 2.85
N LEU A 59 1.30 14.89 4.15
CA LEU A 59 1.24 13.89 5.21
C LEU A 59 -0.14 13.22 5.33
N ASN A 60 -1.23 13.97 5.16
CA ASN A 60 -2.57 13.40 5.19
C ASN A 60 -2.78 12.45 4.01
N ASN A 61 -2.35 12.87 2.80
CA ASN A 61 -2.42 12.02 1.60
C ASN A 61 -1.61 10.73 1.77
N LEU A 62 -0.45 10.80 2.44
CA LEU A 62 0.38 9.65 2.76
C LEU A 62 -0.34 8.71 3.76
N ILE A 63 -0.93 9.26 4.82
CA ILE A 63 -1.71 8.47 5.79
C ILE A 63 -2.87 7.76 5.11
N ASP A 64 -3.68 8.48 4.34
CA ASP A 64 -4.83 7.91 3.62
C ASP A 64 -4.39 6.78 2.67
N SER A 65 -3.27 6.96 1.98
CA SER A 65 -2.71 5.93 1.09
C SER A 65 -2.25 4.69 1.86
N LEU A 66 -1.60 4.88 3.02
CA LEU A 66 -1.17 3.76 3.87
C LEU A 66 -2.35 3.02 4.51
N GLU A 67 -3.40 3.73 4.95
CA GLU A 67 -4.62 3.10 5.47
C GLU A 67 -5.36 2.29 4.40
N ASN A 68 -5.43 2.80 3.17
CA ASN A 68 -6.04 2.07 2.06
C ASN A 68 -5.24 0.82 1.72
N LEU A 69 -3.91 0.92 1.73
CA LEU A 69 -3.02 -0.22 1.49
C LEU A 69 -3.19 -1.30 2.57
N ASP A 70 -3.27 -0.91 3.84
CA ASP A 70 -3.49 -1.83 4.96
C ASP A 70 -4.81 -2.61 4.81
N LYS A 71 -5.92 -1.89 4.59
CA LYS A 71 -7.25 -2.50 4.37
C LYS A 71 -7.25 -3.45 3.17
N ALA A 72 -6.61 -3.06 2.07
CA ALA A 72 -6.57 -3.88 0.86
C ALA A 72 -5.71 -5.14 1.05
N LEU A 73 -4.60 -5.05 1.79
CA LEU A 73 -3.78 -6.20 2.16
C LEU A 73 -4.52 -7.15 3.10
N GLU A 74 -5.25 -6.64 4.09
CA GLU A 74 -6.08 -7.45 4.99
C GLU A 74 -7.15 -8.22 4.19
N GLN A 75 -7.86 -7.53 3.30
CA GLN A 75 -8.86 -8.14 2.42
C GLN A 75 -8.24 -9.23 1.54
N LEU A 76 -7.10 -8.94 0.90
CA LEU A 76 -6.40 -9.89 0.03
C LEU A 76 -5.89 -11.11 0.81
N SER A 77 -5.40 -10.89 2.03
CA SER A 77 -5.00 -11.97 2.94
C SER A 77 -6.19 -12.86 3.27
N CYS A 78 -7.34 -12.29 3.65
CA CYS A 78 -8.56 -13.05 3.92
C CYS A 78 -9.04 -13.86 2.69
N ASP A 79 -8.96 -13.25 1.51
CA ASP A 79 -9.38 -13.85 0.25
C ASP A 79 -8.47 -15.00 -0.21
N LEU A 80 -7.18 -14.92 0.11
CA LEU A 80 -6.17 -15.91 -0.29
C LEU A 80 -5.82 -16.93 0.80
N CYS A 81 -6.26 -16.71 2.04
CA CYS A 81 -5.92 -17.59 3.15
C CYS A 81 -6.47 -19.01 2.90
N PRO A 82 -5.60 -20.02 2.79
CA PRO A 82 -6.07 -21.40 2.76
C PRO A 82 -6.64 -21.76 4.14
N ASP A 83 -7.76 -22.50 4.17
CA ASP A 83 -8.22 -23.10 5.42
C ASP A 83 -7.14 -24.03 5.97
N MET A 84 -6.84 -23.90 7.25
CA MET A 84 -6.11 -24.94 8.00
C MET A 84 -6.88 -26.26 8.01
#